data_AF-A0A434GJR9-F1
#
_entry.id   AF-A0A434GJR9-F1
#
_cell.length_a   1.000
_cell.length_b   1.000
_cell.length_c   1.000
_cell.angle_alpha   90.00
_cell.angle_beta   90.00
_cell.angle_gamma   90.00
#
_symmetry.space_group_name_H-M   'P 1'
#
loop_
_entity.id
_entity.type
_entity.pdbx_description
1 polymer ?
#
loop_
_entity_poly.entity_id
_entity_poly.type
_entity_poly.pdbx_seq_one_letter_code
_entity_poly.pdbx_strand_id
1 'polypeptide(L)'
;MTKRIRTGTTLKDMTRRDFLVSSAMTAGLFMAARKLFPSGAYAATAAPEVTGAKLGFIALTDAAPLMIAKEKGLFAKFGMPDVEVLKQASWGATRDNLMLGGAANGIDGAHILTPLPYLMHTGKVTQNNQPMPMAIVARLNYDCQGISVAQEYAGTGVGLDASKLKDAFAAKKAAGKEIKAAMTFPGG
;
A
#
# COMPACT_ATOMS: atom_id res chain seq x y z
N MET A 1 -6.27 51.30 -81.69
CA MET A 1 -7.41 51.39 -80.75
C MET A 1 -7.23 50.27 -79.71
N THR A 2 -6.73 50.61 -78.52
CA THR A 2 -6.13 49.66 -77.57
C THR A 2 -7.17 49.15 -76.57
N LYS A 3 -7.48 47.85 -76.59
CA LYS A 3 -8.42 47.19 -75.67
C LYS A 3 -7.70 46.88 -74.34
N ARG A 4 -8.07 47.57 -73.25
CA ARG A 4 -7.59 47.23 -71.90
C ARG A 4 -8.33 46.01 -71.36
N ILE A 5 -7.58 44.99 -70.97
CA ILE A 5 -8.03 43.83 -70.20
C ILE A 5 -8.35 44.31 -68.77
N ARG A 6 -9.59 44.10 -68.30
CA ARG A 6 -9.97 44.27 -66.89
C ARG A 6 -9.69 42.97 -66.14
N THR A 7 -8.67 42.98 -65.29
CA THR A 7 -8.49 41.99 -64.22
C THR A 7 -9.30 42.47 -63.02
N GLY A 8 -10.36 41.76 -62.65
CA GLY A 8 -11.22 42.12 -61.53
C GLY A 8 -11.50 40.93 -60.64
N THR A 9 -10.67 40.77 -59.60
CA THR A 9 -11.02 40.05 -58.37
C THR A 9 -10.19 40.64 -57.24
N THR A 10 -10.62 41.80 -56.74
CA THR A 10 -10.20 42.31 -55.44
C THR A 10 -10.85 41.43 -54.36
N LEU A 11 -10.03 40.84 -53.49
CA LEU A 11 -10.49 40.18 -52.28
C LEU A 11 -11.35 41.15 -51.47
N LYS A 12 -12.51 40.68 -50.99
CA LYS A 12 -13.48 41.51 -50.27
C LYS A 12 -12.84 42.04 -48.98
N ASP A 13 -12.78 43.36 -48.81
CA ASP A 13 -12.22 44.00 -47.61
C ASP A 13 -13.00 43.59 -46.36
N MET A 14 -12.31 43.01 -45.38
CA MET A 14 -12.90 42.63 -44.09
C MET A 14 -13.23 43.88 -43.27
N THR A 15 -14.49 44.04 -42.88
CA THR A 15 -14.89 45.18 -42.06
C THR A 15 -14.63 44.91 -40.57
N ARG A 16 -14.53 45.97 -39.75
CA ARG A 16 -14.37 45.84 -38.29
C ARG A 16 -15.49 45.01 -37.63
N ARG A 17 -16.68 45.04 -38.21
CA ARG A 17 -17.84 44.25 -37.76
C ARG A 17 -17.64 42.77 -38.06
N ASP A 18 -17.12 42.45 -39.24
CA ASP A 18 -16.81 41.06 -39.61
C ASP A 18 -15.72 40.49 -38.70
N PHE A 19 -14.70 41.29 -38.36
CA PHE A 19 -13.68 40.88 -37.40
C PHE A 19 -14.26 40.59 -36.00
N LEU A 20 -15.12 41.47 -35.48
CA LEU A 20 -15.78 41.26 -34.17
C LEU A 20 -16.72 40.04 -34.17
N VAL A 21 -17.47 39.83 -35.25
CA VAL A 21 -18.36 38.67 -35.38
C VAL A 21 -17.56 37.38 -35.53
N SER A 22 -16.52 37.35 -36.36
CA SER A 22 -15.66 36.17 -36.53
C SER A 22 -14.91 35.83 -35.24
N SER A 23 -14.36 36.83 -34.53
CA SER A 23 -13.67 36.61 -33.25
C SER A 23 -14.60 36.10 -32.14
N ALA A 24 -15.84 36.61 -32.06
CA ALA A 24 -16.84 36.12 -31.12
C ALA A 24 -17.24 34.66 -31.44
N MET A 25 -17.42 34.32 -32.71
CA MET A 25 -17.78 32.96 -33.14
C MET A 25 -16.65 31.96 -32.90
N THR A 26 -15.40 32.36 -33.16
CA THR A 26 -14.22 31.53 -32.87
C THR A 26 -14.07 31.30 -31.37
N ALA A 27 -14.22 32.34 -30.54
CA ALA A 27 -14.18 32.20 -29.08
C ALA A 27 -15.30 31.30 -28.55
N GLY A 28 -16.52 31.41 -29.09
CA GLY A 28 -17.65 30.54 -28.76
C GLY A 28 -17.39 29.08 -29.11
N LEU A 29 -16.80 28.82 -30.28
CA LEU A 29 -16.45 27.46 -30.72
C LEU A 29 -15.35 26.84 -29.85
N PHE A 30 -14.32 27.61 -29.48
CA PHE A 30 -13.27 27.14 -28.56
C PHE A 30 -13.80 26.85 -27.15
N MET A 31 -14.72 27.67 -26.63
CA MET A 31 -15.37 27.43 -25.34
C MET A 31 -16.27 26.19 -25.37
N ALA A 32 -17.01 25.97 -26.47
CA ALA A 32 -17.84 24.78 -26.64
C ALA A 32 -16.98 23.51 -26.80
N ALA A 33 -15.92 23.57 -27.61
CA ALA A 33 -14.99 22.47 -27.79
C ALA A 33 -14.33 22.03 -26.46
N ARG A 34 -14.01 22.97 -25.57
CA ARG A 34 -13.47 22.66 -24.23
C ARG A 34 -14.47 21.95 -23.30
N LYS A 35 -15.78 22.14 -23.52
CA LYS A 35 -16.82 21.40 -22.79
C LYS A 35 -17.05 19.99 -23.36
N LEU A 36 -16.93 19.83 -24.67
CA LEU A 36 -17.12 18.55 -25.36
C LEU A 36 -15.89 17.64 -25.30
N PHE A 37 -14.70 18.23 -25.15
CA PHE A 37 -13.44 17.51 -24.94
C PHE A 37 -12.83 17.99 -23.62
N PRO A 38 -13.19 17.40 -22.47
CA PRO A 38 -12.46 17.58 -21.22
C PRO A 38 -11.10 16.89 -21.34
N SER A 39 -10.23 17.39 -22.21
CA SER A 39 -8.83 17.01 -22.30
C SER A 39 -8.06 17.86 -21.30
N GLY A 40 -7.97 17.35 -20.09
CA GLY A 40 -6.95 17.70 -19.13
C GLY A 40 -6.50 16.39 -18.52
N ALA A 41 -5.20 16.12 -18.51
CA ALA A 41 -4.69 15.16 -17.54
C ALA A 41 -5.21 15.62 -16.18
N TYR A 42 -5.87 14.74 -15.44
CA TYR A 42 -5.92 14.93 -14.00
C TYR A 42 -4.45 14.98 -13.58
N ALA A 43 -3.91 16.19 -13.41
CA ALA A 43 -2.69 16.34 -12.65
C ALA A 43 -3.10 15.86 -11.27
N ALA A 44 -2.83 14.58 -10.98
CA ALA A 44 -2.92 14.05 -9.63
C ALA A 44 -2.16 15.06 -8.78
N THR A 45 -2.89 15.77 -7.92
CA THR A 45 -2.30 16.73 -7.03
C THR A 45 -1.20 16.01 -6.26
N ALA A 46 -0.05 16.63 -6.05
CA ALA A 46 1.05 16.01 -5.31
C ALA A 46 0.68 15.66 -3.84
N ALA A 47 -0.52 16.04 -3.39
CA ALA A 47 -1.06 15.75 -2.06
C ALA A 47 -1.84 14.43 -2.06
N PRO A 48 -1.73 13.61 -1.00
CA PRO A 48 -2.54 12.41 -0.78
C PRO A 48 -4.05 12.72 -0.77
N GLU A 49 -4.88 11.76 -1.18
CA GLU A 49 -6.34 11.87 -1.16
C GLU A 49 -6.90 11.96 0.28
N VAL A 50 -6.19 11.38 1.25
CA VAL A 50 -6.48 11.45 2.69
C VAL A 50 -5.21 11.72 3.49
N THR A 51 -5.32 12.41 4.61
CA THR A 51 -4.18 12.84 5.44
C THR A 51 -3.77 11.84 6.52
N GLY A 52 -4.50 10.73 6.68
CA GLY A 52 -4.28 9.75 7.74
C GLY A 52 -4.61 8.33 7.32
N ALA A 53 -4.09 7.38 8.08
CA ALA A 53 -4.35 5.95 7.98
C ALA A 53 -4.06 5.31 9.35
N LYS A 54 -4.77 4.25 9.71
CA LYS A 54 -4.51 3.47 10.92
C LYS A 54 -3.61 2.28 10.58
N LEU A 55 -2.36 2.32 11.02
CA LEU A 55 -1.36 1.29 10.73
C LEU A 55 -1.06 0.46 11.97
N GLY A 56 -1.35 -0.84 11.93
CA GLY A 56 -1.06 -1.77 13.01
C GLY A 56 0.41 -2.19 13.09
N PHE A 57 0.90 -2.50 14.29
CA PHE A 57 2.19 -3.15 14.49
C PHE A 57 2.19 -4.14 15.66
N ILE A 58 3.04 -5.16 15.59
CA ILE A 58 3.42 -6.00 16.73
C ILE A 58 4.73 -5.47 17.30
N ALA A 59 4.89 -5.53 18.62
CA ALA A 59 6.06 -5.01 19.33
C ALA A 59 7.33 -5.87 19.11
N LEU A 60 7.81 -5.84 17.87
CA LEU A 60 9.04 -6.44 17.38
C LEU A 60 9.90 -5.35 16.73
N THR A 61 11.22 -5.55 16.68
CA THR A 61 12.16 -4.55 16.20
C THR A 61 11.98 -4.22 14.71
N ASP A 62 11.45 -5.16 13.92
CA ASP A 62 11.15 -5.01 12.50
C ASP A 62 9.93 -4.11 12.19
N ALA A 63 9.17 -3.70 13.21
CA ALA A 63 8.17 -2.63 13.10
C ALA A 63 8.78 -1.21 13.14
N ALA A 64 10.08 -1.09 13.43
CA ALA A 64 10.77 0.20 13.60
C ALA A 64 10.53 1.21 12.46
N PRO A 65 10.47 0.84 11.17
CA PRO A 65 10.25 1.83 10.12
C PRO A 65 8.94 2.63 10.28
N LEU A 66 7.86 2.00 10.76
CA LEU A 66 6.58 2.69 11.00
C LEU A 66 6.69 3.68 12.17
N MET A 67 7.34 3.26 13.26
CA MET A 67 7.54 4.09 14.45
C MET A 67 8.42 5.30 14.11
N ILE A 68 9.55 5.07 13.43
CA ILE A 68 10.46 6.13 13.00
C ILE A 68 9.77 7.09 12.02
N ALA A 69 8.97 6.58 11.08
CA ALA A 69 8.25 7.43 10.15
C ALA A 69 7.25 8.39 10.84
N LYS A 70 6.60 7.94 11.92
CA LYS A 70 5.74 8.81 12.74
C LYS A 70 6.55 9.77 13.60
N GLU A 71 7.47 9.26 14.42
CA GLU A 71 8.23 10.05 15.40
C GLU A 71 9.18 11.07 14.77
N LYS A 72 9.70 10.79 13.57
CA LYS A 72 10.54 11.72 12.80
C LYS A 72 9.75 12.60 11.84
N GLY A 73 8.41 12.56 11.89
CA GLY A 73 7.54 13.39 11.06
C GLY A 73 7.65 13.09 9.56
N LEU A 74 8.11 11.91 9.15
CA LEU A 74 8.22 11.55 7.74
C LEU A 74 6.84 11.42 7.09
N PHE A 75 5.84 10.86 7.79
CA PHE A 75 4.47 10.85 7.26
C PHE A 75 3.95 12.28 7.02
N ALA A 76 4.11 13.18 8.00
CA ALA A 76 3.71 14.58 7.87
C ALA A 76 4.45 15.29 6.72
N LYS A 77 5.76 15.04 6.56
CA LYS A 77 6.58 15.56 5.46
C LYS A 77 5.99 15.22 4.08
N PHE A 78 5.36 14.05 3.95
CA PHE A 78 4.74 13.59 2.70
C PHE A 78 3.20 13.78 2.69
N GLY A 79 2.68 14.71 3.49
CA GLY A 79 1.26 15.10 3.44
C GLY A 79 0.30 14.19 4.20
N MET A 80 0.81 13.28 5.05
CA MET A 80 -0.01 12.38 5.89
C MET A 80 0.22 12.61 7.40
N PRO A 81 -0.08 13.80 7.96
CA PRO A 81 0.17 14.09 9.37
C PRO A 81 -0.64 13.22 10.35
N ASP A 82 -1.80 12.73 9.92
CA ASP A 82 -2.82 12.09 10.76
C ASP A 82 -2.69 10.56 10.80
N VAL A 83 -1.55 10.01 10.36
CA VAL A 83 -1.28 8.56 10.45
C VAL A 83 -1.20 8.13 11.92
N GLU A 84 -1.95 7.10 12.29
CA GLU A 84 -1.87 6.47 13.61
C GLU A 84 -1.06 5.18 13.51
N VAL A 85 -0.13 4.96 14.45
CA VAL A 85 0.64 3.72 14.54
C VAL A 85 0.22 2.98 15.80
N LEU A 86 -0.56 1.91 15.61
CA LEU A 86 -1.37 1.28 16.67
C LEU A 86 -0.84 -0.09 17.05
N LYS A 87 -0.52 -0.29 18.32
CA LYS A 87 -0.04 -1.58 18.83
C LYS A 87 -1.15 -2.64 18.75
N GLN A 88 -0.82 -3.79 18.20
CA GLN A 88 -1.70 -4.95 18.11
C GLN A 88 -1.32 -5.98 19.18
N ALA A 89 -2.31 -6.72 19.69
CA ALA A 89 -2.09 -7.69 20.77
C ALA A 89 -1.43 -9.00 20.28
N SER A 90 -1.75 -9.42 19.06
CA SER A 90 -1.25 -10.65 18.43
C SER A 90 -1.44 -10.58 16.91
N TRP A 91 -0.86 -11.53 16.18
CA TRP A 91 -1.09 -11.65 14.73
C TRP A 91 -2.54 -11.98 14.38
N GLY A 92 -3.22 -12.78 15.20
CA GLY A 92 -4.67 -13.02 15.06
C GLY A 92 -5.48 -11.73 15.23
N ALA A 93 -5.19 -10.93 16.26
CA ALA A 93 -5.85 -9.64 16.46
C ALA A 93 -5.53 -8.64 15.33
N THR A 94 -4.31 -8.67 14.80
CA THR A 94 -3.91 -7.85 13.65
C THR A 94 -4.75 -8.18 12.42
N ARG A 95 -4.92 -9.47 12.12
CA ARG A 95 -5.81 -9.94 11.06
C ARG A 95 -7.24 -9.46 11.29
N ASP A 96 -7.78 -9.64 12.49
CA ASP A 96 -9.17 -9.29 12.78
C ASP A 96 -9.42 -7.77 12.66
N ASN A 97 -8.46 -6.93 13.10
CA ASN A 97 -8.55 -5.49 12.96
C ASN A 97 -8.37 -5.01 11.51
N LEU A 98 -7.53 -5.68 10.71
CA LEU A 98 -7.48 -5.45 9.26
C LEU A 98 -8.82 -5.80 8.61
N MET A 99 -9.49 -6.85 9.10
CA MET A 99 -10.80 -7.23 8.60
C MET A 99 -11.91 -6.24 8.93
N LEU A 100 -11.85 -5.63 10.11
CA LEU A 100 -12.77 -4.56 10.49
C LEU A 100 -12.53 -3.30 9.65
N GLY A 101 -11.27 -2.98 9.34
CA GLY A 101 -10.88 -1.77 8.62
C GLY A 101 -10.90 -0.52 9.52
N GLY A 102 -10.13 0.51 9.17
CA GLY A 102 -9.96 1.70 10.02
C GLY A 102 -11.26 2.48 10.26
N ALA A 103 -12.19 2.43 9.31
CA ALA A 103 -13.53 3.04 9.40
C ALA A 103 -14.41 2.42 10.50
N ALA A 104 -14.23 1.12 10.79
CA ALA A 104 -14.96 0.41 11.85
C ALA A 104 -14.10 0.19 13.11
N ASN A 105 -13.19 1.13 13.39
CA ASN A 105 -12.27 1.10 14.52
C ASN A 105 -11.25 -0.07 14.51
N GLY A 106 -11.00 -0.64 13.33
CA GLY A 106 -9.88 -1.54 13.05
C GLY A 106 -8.65 -0.78 12.54
N ILE A 107 -7.93 -1.37 11.58
CA ILE A 107 -6.74 -0.80 10.94
C ILE A 107 -6.81 -0.93 9.41
N ASP A 108 -6.15 -0.03 8.69
CA ASP A 108 -6.14 0.04 7.22
C ASP A 108 -4.93 -0.69 6.61
N GLY A 109 -3.88 -0.90 7.41
CA GLY A 109 -2.66 -1.59 7.00
C GLY A 109 -1.85 -2.00 8.22
N ALA A 110 -0.76 -2.76 8.03
CA ALA A 110 0.07 -3.21 9.14
C ALA A 110 1.52 -3.52 8.75
N HIS A 111 2.43 -3.37 9.71
CA HIS A 111 3.61 -4.22 9.79
C HIS A 111 3.13 -5.67 9.99
N ILE A 112 3.51 -6.56 9.07
CA ILE A 112 2.85 -7.87 8.93
C ILE A 112 3.79 -8.97 8.43
N LEU A 113 3.52 -10.21 8.85
CA LEU A 113 4.20 -11.40 8.36
C LEU A 113 3.89 -11.60 6.87
N THR A 114 4.91 -11.77 6.04
CA THR A 114 4.81 -11.83 4.56
C THR A 114 3.66 -12.68 4.00
N PRO A 115 3.42 -13.92 4.48
CA PRO A 115 2.35 -14.73 3.91
C PRO A 115 0.95 -14.27 4.35
N LEU A 116 0.82 -13.52 5.43
CA LEU A 116 -0.48 -13.16 5.99
C LEU A 116 -1.34 -12.34 5.02
N PRO A 117 -0.84 -11.30 4.31
CA PRO A 117 -1.59 -10.66 3.23
C PRO A 117 -2.09 -11.62 2.15
N TYR A 118 -1.30 -12.61 1.72
CA TYR A 118 -1.75 -13.61 0.72
C TYR A 118 -2.83 -14.54 1.27
N LEU A 119 -2.65 -15.00 2.50
CA LEU A 119 -3.61 -15.86 3.18
C LEU A 119 -4.93 -15.13 3.44
N MET A 120 -4.87 -13.82 3.74
CA MET A 120 -6.05 -12.97 3.87
C MET A 120 -6.70 -12.68 2.52
N HIS A 121 -5.90 -12.41 1.48
CA HIS A 121 -6.37 -12.22 0.11
C HIS A 121 -7.20 -13.40 -0.39
N THR A 122 -6.79 -14.63 -0.07
CA THR A 122 -7.53 -15.85 -0.43
C THR A 122 -8.63 -16.22 0.55
N GLY A 123 -8.71 -15.55 1.70
CA GLY A 123 -9.65 -15.85 2.77
C GLY A 123 -9.24 -17.04 3.67
N LYS A 124 -8.10 -17.70 3.44
CA LYS A 124 -7.72 -18.93 4.15
C LYS A 124 -7.59 -18.78 5.67
N VAL A 125 -7.24 -17.58 6.14
CA VAL A 125 -7.03 -17.30 7.57
C VAL A 125 -8.04 -16.33 8.14
N THR A 126 -8.96 -15.81 7.34
CA THR A 126 -9.99 -14.83 7.75
C THR A 126 -11.23 -15.53 8.29
N GLN A 127 -12.06 -14.80 9.03
CA GLN A 127 -13.31 -15.35 9.55
C GLN A 127 -14.24 -15.75 8.40
N ASN A 128 -14.89 -16.92 8.54
CA ASN A 128 -15.81 -17.48 7.55
C ASN A 128 -15.19 -17.61 6.14
N ASN A 129 -13.87 -17.78 6.07
CA ASN A 129 -13.09 -17.86 4.84
C ASN A 129 -13.33 -16.70 3.85
N GLN A 130 -13.66 -15.51 4.36
CA GLN A 130 -13.99 -14.36 3.52
C GLN A 130 -12.72 -13.77 2.89
N PRO A 131 -12.59 -13.75 1.55
CA PRO A 131 -11.45 -13.12 0.88
C PRO A 131 -11.35 -11.64 1.24
N MET A 132 -10.15 -11.21 1.63
CA MET A 132 -9.84 -9.83 1.94
C MET A 132 -8.68 -9.34 1.07
N PRO A 133 -8.96 -8.64 -0.03
CA PRO A 133 -7.92 -8.14 -0.92
C PRO A 133 -6.92 -7.27 -0.17
N MET A 134 -5.65 -7.69 -0.18
CA MET A 134 -4.53 -6.95 0.39
C MET A 134 -3.40 -6.80 -0.62
N ALA A 135 -2.61 -5.74 -0.45
CA ALA A 135 -1.39 -5.48 -1.21
C ALA A 135 -0.17 -5.43 -0.28
N ILE A 136 0.95 -5.97 -0.74
CA ILE A 136 2.26 -5.77 -0.10
C ILE A 136 2.91 -4.56 -0.78
N VAL A 137 3.07 -3.48 -0.03
CA VAL A 137 3.60 -2.20 -0.57
C VAL A 137 5.11 -2.08 -0.41
N ALA A 138 5.69 -2.72 0.60
CA ALA A 138 7.13 -2.68 0.87
C ALA A 138 7.57 -3.84 1.77
N ARG A 139 8.87 -4.13 1.76
CA ARG A 139 9.55 -4.99 2.73
C ARG A 139 10.12 -4.11 3.84
N LEU A 140 9.74 -4.36 5.10
CA LEU A 140 10.21 -3.55 6.24
C LEU A 140 11.62 -3.95 6.72
N ASN A 141 11.95 -5.24 6.68
CA ASN A 141 13.25 -5.76 7.12
C ASN A 141 13.63 -7.04 6.36
N TYR A 142 14.90 -7.41 6.53
CA TYR A 142 15.39 -8.77 6.37
C TYR A 142 15.98 -9.21 7.72
N ASP A 143 15.98 -10.52 7.98
CA ASP A 143 16.61 -11.15 9.15
C ASP A 143 16.07 -10.71 10.52
N CYS A 144 16.92 -10.82 11.56
CA CYS A 144 16.67 -10.50 12.97
C CYS A 144 15.60 -11.34 13.68
N GLN A 145 15.19 -12.45 13.06
CA GLN A 145 14.39 -13.49 13.71
C GLN A 145 15.32 -14.57 14.28
N GLY A 146 14.85 -15.32 15.27
CA GLY A 146 15.66 -16.34 15.93
C GLY A 146 14.86 -17.56 16.35
N ILE A 147 15.54 -18.71 16.37
CA ILE A 147 15.03 -19.93 16.98
C ILE A 147 15.73 -20.07 18.33
N SER A 148 14.96 -19.93 19.41
CA SER A 148 15.45 -20.22 20.76
C SER A 148 15.24 -21.69 21.09
N VAL A 149 16.26 -22.31 21.68
CA VAL A 149 16.22 -23.71 22.11
C VAL A 149 16.30 -23.76 23.64
N ALA A 150 15.54 -24.66 24.25
CA ALA A 150 15.54 -24.83 25.70
C ALA A 150 16.93 -25.23 26.23
N GLN A 151 17.29 -24.70 27.40
CA GLN A 151 18.60 -24.92 28.04
C GLN A 151 18.93 -26.41 28.24
N GLU A 152 17.92 -27.27 28.42
CA GLU A 152 18.11 -28.73 28.57
C GLU A 152 18.83 -29.37 27.37
N TYR A 153 18.76 -28.74 26.19
CA TYR A 153 19.40 -29.24 24.98
C TYR A 153 20.80 -28.65 24.76
N ALA A 154 21.30 -27.77 25.62
CA ALA A 154 22.62 -27.15 25.44
C ALA A 154 23.75 -28.19 25.33
N GLY A 155 23.67 -29.28 26.11
CA GLY A 155 24.66 -30.37 26.08
C GLY A 155 24.70 -31.18 24.77
N THR A 156 23.70 -31.04 23.90
CA THR A 156 23.72 -31.67 22.57
C THR A 156 24.68 -30.98 21.59
N GLY A 157 25.12 -29.76 21.91
CA GLY A 157 25.89 -28.92 20.98
C GLY A 157 25.04 -28.39 19.82
N VAL A 158 23.71 -28.35 19.96
CA VAL A 158 22.80 -27.79 18.95
C VAL A 158 23.13 -26.32 18.67
N GLY A 159 23.23 -26.00 17.39
CA GLY A 159 23.42 -24.65 16.87
C GLY A 159 22.63 -24.50 15.57
N LEU A 160 23.29 -24.10 14.49
CA LEU A 160 22.66 -24.07 13.15
C LEU A 160 22.28 -25.46 12.63
N ASP A 161 23.00 -26.50 13.07
CA ASP A 161 22.67 -27.89 12.76
C ASP A 161 21.72 -28.48 13.82
N ALA A 162 20.44 -28.57 13.47
CA ALA A 162 19.41 -29.15 14.32
C ALA A 162 19.48 -30.69 14.43
N SER A 163 20.27 -31.38 13.59
CA SER A 163 20.38 -32.85 13.63
C SER A 163 20.91 -33.36 14.98
N LYS A 164 21.65 -32.50 15.71
CA LYS A 164 22.15 -32.76 17.07
C LYS A 164 21.03 -33.01 18.10
N LEU A 165 19.81 -32.56 17.83
CA LEU A 165 18.65 -32.80 18.69
C LEU A 165 18.04 -34.19 18.54
N LYS A 166 18.40 -34.95 17.50
CA LYS A 166 17.73 -36.20 17.11
C LYS A 166 17.66 -37.21 18.25
N ASP A 167 18.79 -37.51 18.89
CA ASP A 167 18.85 -38.54 19.92
C ASP A 167 18.14 -38.08 21.21
N ALA A 168 18.30 -36.80 21.57
CA ALA A 168 17.59 -36.20 22.70
C ALA A 168 16.06 -36.23 22.51
N PHE A 169 15.59 -35.95 21.29
CA PHE A 169 14.17 -36.00 20.93
C PHE A 169 13.65 -37.43 20.90
N ALA A 170 14.43 -38.38 20.37
CA ALA A 170 14.08 -39.80 20.37
C ALA A 170 13.94 -40.34 21.80
N ALA A 171 14.88 -40.02 22.69
CA ALA A 171 14.82 -40.39 24.10
C ALA A 171 13.60 -39.78 24.81
N LYS A 172 13.32 -38.49 24.57
CA LYS A 172 12.14 -37.80 25.13
C LYS A 172 10.84 -38.46 24.68
N LYS A 173 10.73 -38.81 23.40
CA LYS A 173 9.59 -39.53 22.83
C LYS A 173 9.45 -40.93 23.41
N ALA A 174 10.55 -41.68 23.55
CA ALA A 174 10.55 -43.02 24.16
C ALA A 174 10.12 -42.99 25.63
N ALA A 175 10.43 -41.91 26.35
CA ALA A 175 9.96 -41.66 27.71
C ALA A 175 8.49 -41.17 27.79
N GLY A 176 7.75 -41.18 26.67
CA GLY A 176 6.35 -40.73 26.61
C GLY A 176 6.17 -39.21 26.77
N LYS A 177 7.23 -38.42 26.65
CA LYS A 177 7.18 -36.95 26.77
C LYS A 177 7.04 -36.30 25.40
N GLU A 178 6.29 -35.20 25.37
CA GLU A 178 6.11 -34.39 24.16
C GLU A 178 7.36 -33.55 23.84
N ILE A 179 7.59 -33.37 22.53
CA ILE A 179 8.53 -32.39 22.00
C ILE A 179 7.70 -31.16 21.61
N LYS A 180 7.97 -30.02 22.25
CA LYS A 180 7.20 -28.79 22.04
C LYS A 180 8.01 -27.82 21.19
N ALA A 181 7.42 -27.38 20.09
CA ALA A 181 7.87 -26.25 19.28
C ALA A 181 6.70 -25.29 19.10
N ALA A 182 6.98 -23.99 19.17
CA ALA A 182 5.97 -22.95 19.09
C ALA A 182 6.36 -21.91 18.06
N MET A 183 5.34 -21.31 17.45
CA MET A 183 5.45 -20.14 16.57
C MET A 183 4.30 -19.20 16.90
N THR A 184 4.44 -17.92 16.54
CA THR A 184 3.46 -16.89 16.91
C THR A 184 2.21 -16.89 16.03
N PHE A 185 2.29 -17.44 14.82
CA PHE A 185 1.16 -17.58 13.92
C PHE A 185 1.36 -18.74 12.92
N PRO A 186 0.39 -19.67 12.76
CA PRO A 186 0.49 -20.73 11.76
C PRO A 186 0.38 -20.21 10.33
N GLY A 187 1.31 -20.60 9.46
CA GLY A 187 1.34 -20.16 8.06
C GLY A 187 2.28 -18.99 7.79
N GLY A 188 2.96 -18.51 8.84
CA GLY A 188 4.07 -17.56 8.82
C GLY A 188 4.00 -16.67 10.02
#